data_AF-A0AAU1FQJ1-F1
#
_entry.id   AF-A0AAU1FQJ1-F1
#
_cell.length_a   1.000
_cell.length_b   1.000
_cell.length_c   1.000
_cell.angle_alpha   90.00
_cell.angle_beta   90.00
_cell.angle_gamma   90.00
#
_symmetry.space_group_name_H-M   'P 1'
#
loop_
_entity.id
_entity.type
_entity.pdbx_description
1 polymer ?
#
loop_
_entity_poly.entity_id
_entity_poly.type
_entity_poly.pdbx_seq_one_letter_code
_entity_poly.pdbx_strand_id
1 'polypeptide(L)'
;MILPAVPDRALTELGRTEGGPETLGLLVRDQHTRRLLLLRAVLDAVAAADPAVCSAAARDRLGEDWALLEEADRTEPPVRPAAWADESGAAPAAGYGGSPAPTPSAGTGVGPPLSPVRALVLHPFVGPWARHCLRGLGREPGPRTEREARELVRDLAHFGALAAVAAVRAGVSFAVRLTARDGVLTLPSLGALHTAAPGDAPVDVVHRRQSLTLRQRGAKDVVVHLQSGGIGAWSEAAAWTPAHALPGLLPGSGPVPLDDLDPYRTARGGPRHHELSGPVTLDDAERKRWLQSWSGIASVLGLGGEHRLTEAVALLRCLVPLSAPPGSTPGGRTTGSCSGTRREAFGAVLSSTPATATTFAATLVHELQHTKLAALSDMLTLHHAGPGARYFAPWRPDPRPYDGLLQGAYSHLALADFFQRSALATTHPARRDAAWAQHARYREQVGAVLPSLVGSGDVTAQGRRFVDQMVAVYERLGDHPAPRGQAARAQAYVRASRALWTQRHAPGE
;
A
#
# COMPACT_ATOMS: atom_id res chain seq x y z
N MET A 1 21.97 -2.38 17.31
CA MET A 1 20.62 -1.81 17.51
C MET A 1 19.68 -2.95 17.82
N ILE A 2 19.15 -3.01 19.04
CA ILE A 2 18.24 -4.09 19.45
C ILE A 2 16.87 -3.73 18.87
N LEU A 3 16.40 -4.47 17.86
CA LEU A 3 15.03 -4.32 17.37
C LEU A 3 14.08 -4.65 18.53
N PRO A 4 13.01 -3.87 18.76
CA PRO A 4 12.06 -4.19 19.81
C PRO A 4 11.48 -5.58 19.54
N ALA A 5 11.49 -6.43 20.56
CA ALA A 5 10.94 -7.77 20.46
C ALA A 5 9.45 -7.68 20.05
N VAL A 6 9.04 -8.46 19.06
CA VAL A 6 7.62 -8.61 18.72
C VAL A 6 6.93 -9.31 19.90
N PRO A 7 5.97 -8.68 20.58
CA PRO A 7 5.29 -9.31 21.70
C PRO A 7 4.53 -10.58 21.26
N ASP A 8 4.46 -11.59 22.12
CA ASP A 8 3.77 -12.85 21.77
C ASP A 8 2.31 -12.62 21.35
N ARG A 9 1.60 -11.68 21.99
CA ARG A 9 0.25 -11.26 21.58
C ARG A 9 0.18 -10.80 20.12
N ALA A 10 1.18 -10.04 19.66
CA ALA A 10 1.21 -9.51 18.29
C ALA A 10 1.49 -10.64 17.31
N LEU A 11 2.40 -11.56 17.64
CA LEU A 11 2.65 -12.75 16.84
C LEU A 11 1.41 -13.65 16.74
N THR A 12 0.66 -13.79 17.85
CA THR A 12 -0.59 -14.55 17.87
C THR A 12 -1.67 -13.92 17.01
N GLU A 13 -1.95 -12.62 17.18
CA GLU A 13 -2.93 -11.89 16.36
C GLU A 13 -2.59 -11.96 14.88
N LEU A 14 -1.33 -11.69 14.53
CA LEU A 14 -0.86 -11.76 13.14
C LEU A 14 -0.97 -13.19 12.61
N GLY A 15 -0.58 -14.22 13.36
CA GLY A 15 -0.74 -15.62 12.93
C GLY A 15 -2.20 -16.01 12.70
N ARG A 16 -3.15 -15.34 13.38
CA ARG A 16 -4.59 -15.51 13.16
C ARG A 16 -5.14 -14.72 11.97
N THR A 17 -4.28 -14.07 11.19
CA THR A 17 -4.63 -13.13 10.12
C THR A 17 -5.31 -11.85 10.61
N GLU A 18 -5.26 -11.56 11.91
CA GLU A 18 -5.89 -10.41 12.57
C GLU A 18 -4.84 -9.31 12.84
N GLY A 19 -5.24 -8.26 13.56
CA GLY A 19 -4.34 -7.22 14.04
C GLY A 19 -5.08 -6.17 14.84
N GLY A 20 -4.89 -6.16 16.16
CA GLY A 20 -5.42 -5.10 17.02
C GLY A 20 -4.69 -3.77 16.79
N PRO A 21 -5.25 -2.63 17.24
CA PRO A 21 -4.66 -1.31 17.06
C PRO A 21 -3.19 -1.22 17.53
N GLU A 22 -2.84 -1.87 18.65
CA GLU A 22 -1.47 -1.88 19.17
C GLU A 22 -0.51 -2.67 18.29
N THR A 23 -0.94 -3.83 17.77
CA THR A 23 -0.16 -4.68 16.85
C THR A 23 0.06 -3.98 15.52
N LEU A 24 -0.98 -3.37 14.95
CA LEU A 24 -0.86 -2.59 13.72
C LEU A 24 0.02 -1.35 13.93
N GLY A 25 -0.14 -0.67 15.07
CA GLY A 25 0.71 0.45 15.47
C GLY A 25 2.17 0.05 15.68
N LEU A 26 2.46 -1.19 16.12
CA LEU A 26 3.82 -1.73 16.16
C LEU A 26 4.40 -1.86 14.75
N LEU A 27 3.67 -2.45 13.80
CA LEU A 27 4.12 -2.58 12.41
C LEU A 27 4.41 -1.22 11.77
N VAL A 28 3.50 -0.25 11.95
CA VAL A 28 3.68 1.11 11.41
C VAL A 28 4.90 1.80 12.03
N ARG A 29 5.14 1.65 13.34
CA ARG A 29 6.31 2.24 14.02
C ARG A 29 7.63 1.60 13.58
N ASP A 30 7.68 0.29 13.41
CA ASP A 30 8.85 -0.41 12.87
C ASP A 30 9.17 0.10 11.47
N GLN A 31 8.15 0.16 10.61
CA GLN A 31 8.28 0.63 9.24
C GLN A 31 8.72 2.09 9.14
N HIS A 32 8.17 2.97 9.98
CA HIS A 32 8.63 4.35 10.12
C HIS A 32 10.12 4.41 10.53
N THR A 33 10.52 3.64 11.54
CA THR A 33 11.91 3.60 12.02
C THR A 33 12.87 3.14 10.92
N ARG A 34 12.50 2.10 10.18
CA ARG A 34 13.30 1.62 9.03
C ARG A 34 13.44 2.66 7.94
N ARG A 35 12.37 3.42 7.65
CA ARG A 35 12.43 4.51 6.67
C ARG A 35 13.37 5.62 7.12
N LEU A 36 13.34 6.01 8.40
CA LEU A 36 14.32 6.96 8.94
C LEU A 36 15.77 6.45 8.82
N LEU A 37 15.99 5.16 9.12
CA LEU A 37 17.31 4.55 8.95
C LEU A 37 17.74 4.48 7.48
N LEU A 38 16.81 4.25 6.55
CA LEU A 38 17.09 4.30 5.11
C LEU A 38 17.45 5.71 4.65
N LEU A 39 16.70 6.73 5.09
CA LEU A 39 17.04 8.14 4.82
C LEU A 39 18.43 8.48 5.34
N ARG A 40 18.72 8.09 6.59
CA ARG A 40 20.03 8.29 7.19
C ARG A 40 21.13 7.59 6.41
N ALA A 41 20.92 6.34 6.00
CA ALA A 41 21.87 5.59 5.19
C ALA A 41 22.13 6.26 3.84
N VAL A 42 21.12 6.87 3.19
CA VAL A 42 21.31 7.64 1.96
C VAL A 42 22.21 8.84 2.20
N LEU A 43 21.99 9.60 3.28
CA LEU A 43 22.85 10.74 3.63
C LEU A 43 24.30 10.32 3.87
N ASP A 44 24.50 9.28 4.68
CA ASP A 44 25.83 8.76 5.00
C ASP A 44 26.53 8.24 3.73
N ALA A 45 25.79 7.57 2.84
CA ALA A 45 26.31 7.08 1.55
C ALA A 45 26.68 8.22 0.60
N VAL A 46 25.90 9.31 0.55
CA VAL A 46 26.23 10.50 -0.25
C VAL A 46 27.48 11.20 0.29
N ALA A 47 27.59 11.33 1.61
CA ALA A 47 28.76 11.93 2.25
C ALA A 47 30.05 11.12 1.99
N ALA A 48 29.94 9.78 1.95
CA ALA A 48 31.07 8.87 1.73
C ALA A 48 31.35 8.57 0.24
N ALA A 49 30.47 8.96 -0.68
CA ALA A 49 30.59 8.65 -2.10
C ALA A 49 31.80 9.34 -2.74
N ASP A 50 32.42 8.70 -3.73
CA ASP A 50 33.48 9.31 -4.53
C ASP A 50 32.97 10.57 -5.26
N PRO A 51 33.76 11.67 -5.38
CA PRO A 51 33.35 12.86 -6.14
C PRO A 51 32.96 12.59 -7.60
N ALA A 52 33.52 11.55 -8.25
CA ALA A 52 33.13 11.13 -9.59
C ALA A 52 31.75 10.45 -9.64
N VAL A 53 31.28 9.95 -8.49
CA VAL A 53 29.99 9.29 -8.29
C VAL A 53 28.92 10.29 -7.86
N CYS A 54 29.27 11.16 -6.92
CA CYS A 54 28.40 12.19 -6.37
C CYS A 54 29.20 13.49 -6.29
N SER A 55 28.88 14.43 -7.18
CA SER A 55 29.58 15.70 -7.27
C SER A 55 29.37 16.54 -6.01
N ALA A 56 30.30 17.46 -5.72
CA ALA A 56 30.16 18.40 -4.59
C ALA A 56 28.83 19.16 -4.65
N ALA A 57 28.44 19.65 -5.84
CA ALA A 57 27.16 20.33 -6.03
C ALA A 57 25.93 19.46 -5.69
N ALA A 58 25.97 18.15 -5.98
CA ALA A 58 24.90 17.24 -5.61
C ALA A 58 24.84 17.01 -4.09
N ARG A 59 25.99 16.97 -3.41
CA ARG A 59 26.05 16.88 -1.94
C ARG A 59 25.51 18.15 -1.27
N ASP A 60 25.96 19.31 -1.73
CA ASP A 60 25.51 20.61 -1.21
C ASP A 60 23.99 20.76 -1.36
N ARG A 61 23.48 20.38 -2.55
CA ARG A 61 22.04 20.36 -2.84
C ARG A 61 21.26 19.47 -1.89
N LEU A 62 21.74 18.25 -1.64
CA LEU A 62 21.09 17.32 -0.72
C LEU A 62 21.08 17.88 0.72
N GLY A 63 22.15 18.58 1.12
CA GLY A 63 22.23 19.27 2.41
C GLY A 63 21.19 20.38 2.55
N GLU A 64 21.00 21.20 1.52
CA GLU A 64 19.93 22.22 1.48
C GLU A 64 18.53 21.60 1.58
N ASP A 65 18.27 20.55 0.80
CA ASP A 65 16.99 19.84 0.79
C ASP A 65 16.74 19.16 2.17
N TRP A 66 17.79 18.67 2.84
CA TRP A 66 17.71 18.11 4.19
C TRP A 66 17.39 19.17 5.24
N ALA A 67 18.06 20.33 5.18
CA ALA A 67 17.78 21.44 6.08
C ALA A 67 16.33 21.95 5.94
N LEU A 68 15.78 21.96 4.72
CA LEU A 68 14.38 22.28 4.49
C LEU A 68 13.44 21.25 5.13
N LEU A 69 13.78 19.96 5.07
CA LEU A 69 13.02 18.90 5.72
C LEU A 69 13.06 19.03 7.25
N GLU A 70 14.20 19.37 7.83
CA GLU A 70 14.34 19.62 9.28
C GLU A 70 13.56 20.86 9.74
N GLU A 71 13.51 21.93 8.94
CA GLU A 71 12.65 23.09 9.20
C GLU A 71 11.16 22.71 9.19
N ALA A 72 10.75 21.88 8.22
CA ALA A 72 9.40 21.36 8.14
C ALA A 72 9.03 20.48 9.35
N ASP A 73 9.97 19.71 9.89
CA ASP A 73 9.73 18.84 11.07
C ASP A 73 9.60 19.65 12.37
N ARG A 74 10.35 20.75 12.49
CA ARG A 74 10.27 21.67 13.63
C ARG A 74 8.94 22.42 13.71
N THR A 75 8.20 22.50 12.61
CA THR A 75 6.91 23.20 12.57
C THR A 75 5.80 22.29 13.08
N GLU A 76 5.12 22.69 14.16
CA GLU A 76 3.92 21.96 14.62
C GLU A 76 2.85 21.95 13.51
N PRO A 77 2.18 20.81 13.26
CA PRO A 77 1.11 20.77 12.28
C PRO A 77 0.02 21.78 12.70
N PRO A 78 -0.53 22.57 11.77
CA PRO A 78 -1.61 23.49 12.10
C PRO A 78 -2.79 22.69 12.67
N VAL A 79 -3.19 23.00 13.91
CA VAL A 79 -4.35 22.41 14.57
C VAL A 79 -5.58 22.71 13.73
N ARG A 80 -6.27 21.68 13.21
CA ARG A 80 -7.52 21.87 12.47
C ARG A 80 -8.62 22.23 13.48
N PRO A 81 -9.34 23.36 13.34
CA PRO A 81 -10.60 23.51 14.04
C PRO A 81 -11.57 22.43 13.53
N ALA A 82 -12.29 21.79 14.46
CA ALA A 82 -13.31 20.80 14.12
C ALA A 82 -14.33 21.44 13.16
N ALA A 83 -14.55 20.81 12.00
CA ALA A 83 -15.54 21.27 11.06
C ALA A 83 -16.92 21.26 11.74
N TRP A 84 -17.55 22.42 11.75
CA TRP A 84 -18.87 22.71 12.29
C TRP A 84 -19.88 21.74 11.65
N ALA A 85 -20.68 21.08 12.49
CA ALA A 85 -21.85 20.35 12.01
C ALA A 85 -22.76 21.34 11.28
N ASP A 86 -23.15 20.96 10.07
CA ASP A 86 -24.07 21.70 9.21
C ASP A 86 -25.39 21.91 9.97
N GLU A 87 -25.64 23.14 10.43
CA GLU A 87 -26.94 23.58 10.96
C GLU A 87 -27.90 23.76 9.78
N SER A 88 -28.40 22.65 9.26
CA SER A 88 -29.55 22.65 8.37
C SER A 88 -30.47 21.48 8.72
N GLY A 89 -31.15 21.61 9.87
CA GLY A 89 -32.18 20.70 10.33
C GLY A 89 -33.42 21.48 10.77
N ALA A 90 -34.42 21.51 9.90
CA ALA A 90 -35.77 21.93 10.25
C ALA A 90 -36.30 21.10 11.43
N ALA A 91 -36.84 21.79 12.44
CA ALA A 91 -37.45 21.16 13.61
C ALA A 91 -38.74 20.41 13.25
N PRO A 92 -39.01 19.27 13.92
CA PRO A 92 -40.37 18.93 14.29
C PRO A 92 -40.55 18.96 15.81
N ALA A 93 -41.79 19.28 16.18
CA ALA A 93 -42.27 19.57 17.51
C ALA A 93 -42.19 18.39 18.51
N ALA A 94 -42.27 18.78 19.78
CA ALA A 94 -42.11 18.02 21.01
C ALA A 94 -43.03 16.80 21.20
N GLY A 95 -42.57 15.83 22.00
CA GLY A 95 -43.45 14.90 22.70
C GLY A 95 -42.78 13.67 23.34
N TYR A 96 -42.74 13.68 24.67
CA TYR A 96 -42.60 12.57 25.63
C TYR A 96 -41.22 12.06 26.05
N GLY A 97 -41.00 12.22 27.36
CA GLY A 97 -39.79 11.90 28.11
C GLY A 97 -39.46 10.42 28.25
N GLY A 98 -38.16 10.17 28.24
CA GLY A 98 -37.51 8.94 28.71
C GLY A 98 -36.01 9.21 28.74
N SER A 99 -35.39 9.22 29.92
CA SER A 99 -33.94 9.37 30.06
C SER A 99 -33.22 8.30 29.24
N PRO A 100 -32.34 8.67 28.29
CA PRO A 100 -31.47 7.68 27.67
C PRO A 100 -30.29 7.39 28.61
N ALA A 101 -30.07 6.10 28.86
CA ALA A 101 -28.87 5.58 29.50
C ALA A 101 -27.59 6.05 28.79
N PRO A 102 -26.44 6.18 29.48
CA PRO A 102 -25.21 6.64 28.86
C PRO A 102 -24.80 5.68 27.74
N THR A 103 -24.78 6.17 26.50
CA THR A 103 -24.16 5.50 25.37
C THR A 103 -22.67 5.36 25.64
N PRO A 104 -22.06 4.17 25.49
CA PRO A 104 -20.62 4.05 25.56
C PRO A 104 -20.01 4.87 24.42
N SER A 105 -19.14 5.81 24.77
CA SER A 105 -18.24 6.48 23.85
C SER A 105 -17.50 5.42 23.02
N ALA A 106 -17.90 5.24 21.77
CA ALA A 106 -17.08 4.58 20.77
C ALA A 106 -15.89 5.51 20.52
N GLY A 107 -14.79 5.28 21.26
CA GLY A 107 -13.53 5.94 21.01
C GLY A 107 -13.14 5.69 19.56
N THR A 108 -13.28 6.71 18.71
CA THR A 108 -12.81 6.69 17.34
C THR A 108 -11.29 6.55 17.42
N GLY A 109 -10.79 5.33 17.18
CA GLY A 109 -9.38 4.95 17.24
C GLY A 109 -8.49 5.60 16.17
N VAL A 110 -8.85 6.79 15.68
CA VAL A 110 -8.03 7.59 14.78
C VAL A 110 -7.15 8.45 15.67
N GLY A 111 -5.90 8.03 15.87
CA GLY A 111 -4.88 8.85 16.53
C GLY A 111 -4.71 10.21 15.83
N PRO A 112 -4.04 11.18 16.47
CA PRO A 112 -3.85 12.50 15.89
C PRO A 112 -3.22 12.42 14.49
N PRO A 113 -3.55 13.33 13.56
CA PRO A 113 -2.95 13.35 12.24
C PRO A 113 -1.42 13.42 12.36
N LEU A 114 -0.73 12.66 11.50
CA LEU A 114 0.74 12.67 11.47
C LEU A 114 1.26 14.07 11.13
N SER A 115 2.42 14.44 11.68
CA SER A 115 3.14 15.62 11.16
C SER A 115 3.44 15.45 9.66
N PRO A 116 3.55 16.53 8.88
CA PRO A 116 3.86 16.45 7.46
C PRO A 116 5.11 15.62 7.15
N VAL A 117 6.17 15.77 7.94
CA VAL A 117 7.40 15.00 7.79
C VAL A 117 7.19 13.54 8.14
N ARG A 118 6.46 13.23 9.21
CA ARG A 118 6.14 11.83 9.54
C ARG A 118 5.26 11.17 8.47
N ALA A 119 4.33 11.92 7.87
CA ALA A 119 3.53 11.46 6.75
C ALA A 119 4.40 11.21 5.50
N LEU A 120 5.37 12.10 5.22
CA LEU A 120 6.37 11.90 4.16
C LEU A 120 7.21 10.66 4.40
N VAL A 121 7.78 10.49 5.60
CA VAL A 121 8.60 9.32 5.93
C VAL A 121 7.81 8.04 5.68
N LEU A 122 6.55 7.98 6.13
CA LEU A 122 5.65 6.85 5.90
C LEU A 122 5.09 6.75 4.47
N HIS A 123 5.31 7.74 3.61
CA HIS A 123 4.89 7.69 2.21
C HIS A 123 5.47 6.43 1.55
N PRO A 124 4.65 5.57 0.93
CA PRO A 124 5.10 4.25 0.49
C PRO A 124 6.30 4.29 -0.47
N PHE A 125 6.45 5.35 -1.26
CA PHE A 125 7.48 5.41 -2.30
C PHE A 125 8.85 5.95 -1.85
N VAL A 126 8.96 6.42 -0.60
CA VAL A 126 10.25 6.78 0.01
C VAL A 126 11.15 5.54 0.17
N GLY A 127 10.58 4.40 0.54
CA GLY A 127 11.33 3.13 0.67
C GLY A 127 12.00 2.68 -0.63
N PRO A 128 11.24 2.48 -1.73
CA PRO A 128 11.80 2.16 -3.04
C PRO A 128 12.82 3.18 -3.54
N TRP A 129 12.53 4.49 -3.39
CA TRP A 129 13.44 5.57 -3.77
C TRP A 129 14.78 5.48 -3.02
N ALA A 130 14.75 5.39 -1.69
CA ALA A 130 15.97 5.31 -0.89
C ALA A 130 16.81 4.07 -1.23
N ARG A 131 16.16 2.92 -1.48
CA ARG A 131 16.86 1.69 -1.94
C ARG A 131 17.53 1.88 -3.30
N HIS A 132 16.89 2.62 -4.22
CA HIS A 132 17.48 2.95 -5.51
C HIS A 132 18.72 3.85 -5.36
N CYS A 133 18.64 4.91 -4.55
CA CYS A 133 19.78 5.77 -4.22
C CYS A 133 20.94 4.95 -3.64
N LEU A 134 20.69 4.09 -2.65
CA LEU A 134 21.72 3.27 -2.01
C LEU A 134 22.41 2.30 -2.97
N ARG A 135 21.67 1.69 -3.90
CA ARG A 135 22.25 0.84 -4.95
C ARG A 135 23.16 1.65 -5.88
N GLY A 136 22.71 2.80 -6.35
CA GLY A 136 23.52 3.66 -7.23
C GLY A 136 24.73 4.30 -6.55
N LEU A 137 24.65 4.57 -5.24
CA LEU A 137 25.77 5.05 -4.43
C LEU A 137 26.73 3.94 -4.01
N GLY A 138 26.30 2.68 -4.09
CA GLY A 138 27.08 1.50 -3.75
C GLY A 138 28.39 1.40 -4.54
N ARG A 139 29.37 0.76 -3.93
CA ARG A 139 30.67 0.42 -4.55
C ARG A 139 30.54 -0.91 -5.29
N GLU A 140 29.80 -0.94 -6.39
CA GLU A 140 29.84 -2.13 -7.25
C GLU A 140 31.16 -2.17 -8.05
N PRO A 141 31.79 -3.35 -8.20
CA PRO A 141 33.00 -3.50 -8.98
C PRO A 141 32.71 -3.38 -10.48
N GLY A 142 33.16 -2.29 -11.10
CA GLY A 142 33.09 -2.04 -12.54
C GLY A 142 32.82 -0.58 -12.89
N PRO A 143 33.13 -0.14 -14.12
CA PRO A 143 32.75 1.18 -14.59
C PRO A 143 31.22 1.26 -14.71
N ARG A 144 30.63 2.34 -14.19
CA ARG A 144 29.19 2.59 -14.34
C ARG A 144 28.87 2.92 -15.78
N THR A 145 27.73 2.43 -16.24
CA THR A 145 27.14 2.89 -17.48
C THR A 145 26.65 4.33 -17.31
N GLU A 146 26.61 5.09 -18.41
CA GLU A 146 26.05 6.44 -18.39
C GLU A 146 24.58 6.46 -17.95
N ARG A 147 23.84 5.38 -18.25
CA ARG A 147 22.45 5.23 -17.84
C ARG A 147 22.33 5.17 -16.33
N GLU A 148 23.14 4.36 -15.65
CA GLU A 148 23.15 4.25 -14.19
C GLU A 148 23.55 5.57 -13.54
N ALA A 149 24.54 6.27 -14.11
CA ALA A 149 24.93 7.60 -13.63
C ALA A 149 23.79 8.62 -13.75
N ARG A 150 23.09 8.66 -14.89
CA ARG A 150 21.91 9.52 -15.09
C ARG A 150 20.76 9.16 -14.14
N GLU A 151 20.49 7.87 -13.95
CA GLU A 151 19.45 7.40 -13.03
C GLU A 151 19.75 7.80 -11.58
N LEU A 152 21.01 7.67 -11.12
CA LEU A 152 21.41 8.12 -9.79
C LEU A 152 21.23 9.63 -9.60
N VAL A 153 21.63 10.45 -10.58
CA VAL A 153 21.43 11.92 -10.51
C VAL A 153 19.96 12.27 -10.36
N ARG A 154 19.08 11.61 -11.14
CA ARG A 154 17.62 11.79 -11.05
C ARG A 154 17.08 11.35 -9.69
N ASP A 155 17.58 10.23 -9.18
CA ASP A 155 17.14 9.69 -7.90
C ASP A 155 17.57 10.63 -6.75
N LEU A 156 18.79 11.15 -6.73
CA LEU A 156 19.22 12.15 -5.73
C LEU A 156 18.41 13.45 -5.83
N ALA A 157 18.15 13.95 -7.05
CA ALA A 157 17.37 15.17 -7.27
C ALA A 157 15.90 15.05 -6.81
N HIS A 158 15.35 13.83 -6.77
CA HIS A 158 13.99 13.60 -6.27
C HIS A 158 13.84 13.94 -4.77
N PHE A 159 14.93 13.93 -4.00
CA PHE A 159 14.86 14.29 -2.58
C PHE A 159 14.34 15.72 -2.36
N GLY A 160 14.75 16.67 -3.20
CA GLY A 160 14.25 18.04 -3.14
C GLY A 160 12.74 18.14 -3.35
N ALA A 161 12.14 17.29 -4.19
CA ALA A 161 10.68 17.24 -4.34
C ALA A 161 9.99 16.73 -3.07
N LEU A 162 10.56 15.73 -2.39
CA LEU A 162 10.08 15.22 -1.11
C LEU A 162 10.15 16.29 0.00
N ALA A 163 11.29 16.97 0.11
CA ALA A 163 11.50 18.05 1.07
C ALA A 163 10.55 19.24 0.81
N ALA A 164 10.40 19.66 -0.45
CA ALA A 164 9.49 20.74 -0.85
C ALA A 164 8.04 20.43 -0.50
N VAL A 165 7.57 19.20 -0.74
CA VAL A 165 6.21 18.76 -0.37
C VAL A 165 6.01 18.78 1.14
N ALA A 166 6.97 18.27 1.92
CA ALA A 166 6.88 18.29 3.38
C ALA A 166 6.82 19.73 3.91
N ALA A 167 7.68 20.62 3.40
CA ALA A 167 7.68 22.03 3.75
C ALA A 167 6.38 22.75 3.36
N VAL A 168 5.85 22.48 2.16
CA VAL A 168 4.53 22.99 1.72
C VAL A 168 3.43 22.57 2.69
N ARG A 169 3.38 21.28 3.05
CA ARG A 169 2.37 20.74 3.96
C ARG A 169 2.55 21.20 5.41
N ALA A 170 3.78 21.56 5.80
CA ALA A 170 4.09 22.21 7.08
C ALA A 170 3.84 23.74 7.07
N GLY A 171 3.54 24.34 5.92
CA GLY A 171 3.37 25.79 5.81
C GLY A 171 4.68 26.59 5.81
N VAL A 172 5.82 25.92 5.69
CA VAL A 172 7.14 26.55 5.59
C VAL A 172 7.29 27.22 4.23
N SER A 173 7.67 28.49 4.22
CA SER A 173 7.95 29.24 2.99
C SER A 173 9.37 28.96 2.52
N PHE A 174 9.56 28.75 1.21
CA PHE A 174 10.88 28.48 0.64
C PHE A 174 10.97 28.93 -0.81
N ALA A 175 12.21 28.96 -1.32
CA ALA A 175 12.54 29.06 -2.73
C ALA A 175 13.63 28.03 -3.04
N VAL A 176 13.34 27.05 -3.89
CA VAL A 176 14.24 25.94 -4.22
C VAL A 176 14.22 25.66 -5.72
N ARG A 177 15.30 25.09 -6.26
CA ARG A 177 15.35 24.64 -7.65
C ARG A 177 15.24 23.12 -7.72
N LEU A 178 14.14 22.64 -8.26
CA LEU A 178 13.89 21.20 -8.44
C LEU A 178 14.23 20.75 -9.87
N THR A 179 14.26 19.44 -10.09
CA THR A 179 14.53 18.85 -11.41
C THR A 179 13.31 18.06 -11.87
N ALA A 180 12.72 18.50 -12.98
CA ALA A 180 11.78 17.68 -13.75
C ALA A 180 12.56 16.53 -14.40
N ARG A 181 12.02 15.32 -14.32
CA ARG A 181 12.57 14.12 -14.94
C ARG A 181 11.84 13.82 -16.22
N ASP A 182 12.56 13.70 -17.33
CA ASP A 182 11.96 13.37 -18.64
C ASP A 182 10.72 14.24 -18.97
N GLY A 183 10.80 15.54 -18.65
CA GLY A 183 9.76 16.52 -18.88
C GLY A 183 8.68 16.62 -17.78
N VAL A 184 8.82 15.88 -16.67
CA VAL A 184 7.80 15.85 -15.60
C VAL A 184 8.42 16.10 -14.23
N LEU A 185 7.99 17.15 -13.55
CA LEU A 185 8.28 17.37 -12.13
C LEU A 185 7.11 16.85 -11.29
N THR A 186 7.28 15.68 -10.69
CA THR A 186 6.32 15.14 -9.72
C THR A 186 6.57 15.72 -8.33
N LEU A 187 5.53 16.26 -7.72
CA LEU A 187 5.49 16.68 -6.32
C LEU A 187 4.53 15.72 -5.58
N PRO A 188 5.06 14.69 -4.90
CA PRO A 188 4.24 13.66 -4.25
C PRO A 188 3.11 14.25 -3.41
N SER A 189 1.92 13.64 -3.46
CA SER A 189 0.68 14.13 -2.81
C SER A 189 0.11 15.48 -3.30
N LEU A 190 0.79 16.24 -4.18
CA LEU A 190 0.30 17.50 -4.72
C LEU A 190 -0.15 17.36 -6.18
N GLY A 191 0.72 16.82 -7.04
CA GLY A 191 0.48 16.71 -8.47
C GLY A 191 1.79 16.67 -9.26
N ALA A 192 1.70 16.90 -10.56
CA ALA A 192 2.84 16.92 -11.47
C ALA A 192 2.75 18.11 -12.43
N LEU A 193 3.91 18.74 -12.67
CA LEU A 193 4.08 19.74 -13.72
C LEU A 193 4.71 19.07 -14.94
N HIS A 194 4.07 19.23 -16.10
CA HIS A 194 4.62 18.89 -17.41
C HIS A 194 5.38 20.08 -17.98
N THR A 195 6.68 19.93 -18.21
CA THR A 195 7.52 21.03 -18.69
C THR A 195 7.42 21.22 -20.20
N ALA A 196 7.71 22.43 -20.66
CA ALA A 196 7.64 22.76 -22.09
C ALA A 196 8.70 22.04 -22.95
N ALA A 197 9.84 21.65 -22.36
CA ALA A 197 10.89 20.90 -23.04
C ALA A 197 10.89 19.43 -22.61
N PRO A 198 11.19 18.49 -23.53
CA PRO A 198 11.44 17.10 -23.16
C PRO A 198 12.78 16.95 -22.46
N GLY A 199 12.90 15.94 -21.60
CA GLY A 199 14.14 15.62 -20.88
C GLY A 199 14.24 16.25 -19.50
N ASP A 200 15.41 16.16 -18.87
CA ASP A 200 15.60 16.66 -17.52
C ASP A 200 15.74 18.19 -17.53
N ALA A 201 14.95 18.89 -16.71
CA ALA A 201 14.89 20.35 -16.73
C ALA A 201 14.80 20.95 -15.32
N PRO A 202 15.52 22.06 -15.02
CA PRO A 202 15.37 22.75 -13.75
C PRO A 202 14.05 23.52 -13.69
N VAL A 203 13.41 23.53 -12.53
CA VAL A 203 12.20 24.29 -12.23
C VAL A 203 12.41 25.04 -10.92
N ASP A 204 12.28 26.37 -10.95
CA ASP A 204 12.35 27.18 -9.74
C ASP A 204 10.99 27.17 -9.05
N VAL A 205 10.95 26.73 -7.79
CA VAL A 205 9.74 26.52 -7.00
C VAL A 205 9.75 27.44 -5.80
N VAL A 206 8.72 28.27 -5.69
CA VAL A 206 8.55 29.21 -4.56
C VAL A 206 7.23 28.93 -3.87
N HIS A 207 7.27 28.65 -2.57
CA HIS A 207 6.07 28.51 -1.73
C HIS A 207 5.89 29.73 -0.83
N ARG A 208 4.75 30.40 -0.93
CA ARG A 208 4.34 31.53 -0.06
C ARG A 208 2.83 31.51 0.13
N ARG A 209 2.35 31.77 1.35
CA ARG A 209 0.91 32.00 1.64
C ARG A 209 -0.03 30.96 1.00
N GLN A 210 0.29 29.67 1.12
CA GLN A 210 -0.49 28.53 0.59
C GLN A 210 -0.53 28.41 -0.96
N SER A 211 0.33 29.13 -1.68
CA SER A 211 0.50 28.97 -3.13
C SER A 211 1.93 28.61 -3.49
N LEU A 212 2.04 27.74 -4.48
CA LEU A 212 3.28 27.28 -5.09
C LEU A 212 3.39 27.93 -6.47
N THR A 213 4.45 28.70 -6.71
CA THR A 213 4.78 29.22 -8.04
C THR A 213 5.90 28.38 -8.63
N LEU A 214 5.65 27.77 -9.79
CA LEU A 214 6.56 26.93 -10.53
C LEU A 214 7.02 27.69 -11.79
N ARG A 215 8.31 28.02 -11.85
CA ARG A 215 8.90 28.77 -12.97
C ARG A 215 9.82 27.88 -13.78
N GLN A 216 9.60 27.88 -15.09
CA GLN A 216 10.35 27.09 -16.06
C GLN A 216 10.85 27.98 -17.19
N ARG A 217 12.01 27.65 -17.74
CA ARG A 217 12.60 28.42 -18.83
C ARG A 217 11.75 28.30 -20.10
N GLY A 218 11.41 29.44 -20.70
CA GLY A 218 10.72 29.48 -21.99
C GLY A 218 9.22 29.17 -21.95
N ALA A 219 8.60 29.13 -20.77
CA ALA A 219 7.16 28.97 -20.64
C ALA A 219 6.61 29.83 -19.48
N LYS A 220 5.29 29.99 -19.44
CA LYS A 220 4.61 30.77 -18.40
C LYS A 220 4.76 30.12 -17.04
N ASP A 221 4.85 30.96 -16.00
CA ASP A 221 4.79 30.53 -14.60
C ASP A 221 3.47 29.80 -14.33
N VAL A 222 3.54 28.69 -13.60
CA VAL A 222 2.38 27.92 -13.15
C VAL A 222 2.16 28.18 -11.67
N VAL A 223 0.99 28.68 -11.31
CA VAL A 223 0.59 28.89 -9.92
C VAL A 223 -0.33 27.76 -9.49
N VAL A 224 0.03 27.10 -8.40
CA VAL A 224 -0.64 25.94 -7.83
C VAL A 224 -1.17 26.30 -6.44
N HIS A 225 -2.42 25.94 -6.19
CA HIS A 225 -3.14 26.21 -4.95
C HIS A 225 -3.42 24.90 -4.21
N LEU A 226 -3.06 24.83 -2.94
CA LEU A 226 -3.21 23.61 -2.15
C LEU A 226 -4.69 23.31 -1.90
N GLN A 227 -5.09 22.04 -2.06
CA GLN A 227 -6.44 21.61 -1.70
C GLN A 227 -6.56 21.43 -0.18
N SER A 228 -7.64 21.95 0.39
CA SER A 228 -8.07 21.69 1.76
C SER A 228 -8.37 20.20 1.91
N GLY A 229 -7.73 19.52 2.86
CA GLY A 229 -7.93 18.07 3.08
C GLY A 229 -6.72 17.19 2.80
N GLY A 230 -5.60 17.76 2.34
CA GLY A 230 -4.26 17.17 2.52
C GLY A 230 -3.71 16.35 1.35
N ILE A 231 -4.48 16.05 0.31
CA ILE A 231 -4.01 15.46 -0.94
C ILE A 231 -4.51 16.30 -2.11
N GLY A 232 -3.66 16.48 -3.12
CA GLY A 232 -3.94 17.26 -4.31
C GLY A 232 -3.64 18.75 -4.13
N ALA A 233 -3.45 19.40 -5.28
CA ALA A 233 -3.37 20.84 -5.45
C ALA A 233 -3.88 21.16 -6.86
N TRP A 234 -4.54 22.30 -7.03
CA TRP A 234 -5.18 22.68 -8.29
C TRP A 234 -4.47 23.86 -8.96
N SER A 235 -4.61 23.96 -10.28
CA SER A 235 -4.14 25.08 -11.10
C SER A 235 -5.01 25.16 -12.36
N GLU A 236 -5.20 26.37 -12.89
CA GLU A 236 -5.83 26.59 -14.20
C GLU A 236 -4.88 26.24 -15.36
N ALA A 237 -3.59 26.04 -15.08
CA ALA A 237 -2.61 25.74 -16.12
C ALA A 237 -2.78 24.30 -16.63
N ALA A 238 -2.95 24.14 -17.94
CA ALA A 238 -3.01 22.82 -18.60
C ALA A 238 -1.73 21.98 -18.42
N ALA A 239 -0.60 22.62 -18.07
CA ALA A 239 0.65 21.95 -17.75
C ALA A 239 0.64 21.25 -16.37
N TRP A 240 -0.40 21.45 -15.55
CA TRP A 240 -0.52 20.86 -14.22
C TRP A 240 -1.50 19.69 -14.20
N THR A 241 -1.05 18.55 -13.68
CA THR A 241 -1.91 17.40 -13.36
C THR A 241 -2.05 17.27 -11.85
N PRO A 242 -3.25 17.44 -11.27
CA PRO A 242 -3.46 17.32 -9.84
C PRO A 242 -3.30 15.86 -9.36
N ALA A 243 -2.77 15.67 -8.16
CA ALA A 243 -2.86 14.37 -7.49
C ALA A 243 -4.29 14.13 -7.00
N HIS A 244 -4.76 12.88 -7.09
CA HIS A 244 -6.11 12.51 -6.71
C HIS A 244 -6.14 11.58 -5.50
N ALA A 245 -7.29 11.55 -4.82
CA ALA A 245 -7.54 10.64 -3.73
C ALA A 245 -9.01 10.20 -3.71
N LEU A 246 -9.23 9.02 -3.17
CA LEU A 246 -10.55 8.54 -2.78
C LEU A 246 -10.93 9.11 -1.41
N PRO A 247 -12.22 9.26 -1.10
CA PRO A 247 -12.67 9.64 0.23
C PRO A 247 -12.10 8.71 1.32
N GLY A 248 -11.93 9.24 2.52
CA GLY A 248 -11.56 8.42 3.67
C GLY A 248 -12.53 7.26 3.89
N LEU A 249 -12.01 6.11 4.33
CA LEU A 249 -12.79 4.88 4.46
C LEU A 249 -13.89 5.01 5.53
N LEU A 250 -13.61 5.72 6.62
CA LEU A 250 -14.55 6.04 7.69
C LEU A 250 -14.76 7.56 7.81
N PRO A 251 -15.88 8.03 8.37
CA PRO A 251 -16.04 9.42 8.75
C PRO A 251 -14.88 9.91 9.61
N GLY A 252 -14.29 11.05 9.24
CA GLY A 252 -13.13 11.63 9.94
C GLY A 252 -11.77 11.00 9.58
N SER A 253 -11.72 9.91 8.82
CA SER A 253 -10.45 9.37 8.30
C SER A 253 -9.93 10.20 7.13
N GLY A 254 -8.60 10.24 6.97
CA GLY A 254 -7.95 10.94 5.87
C GLY A 254 -8.26 10.32 4.51
N PRO A 255 -8.19 11.09 3.42
CA PRO A 255 -8.39 10.57 2.07
C PRO A 255 -7.33 9.54 1.72
N VAL A 256 -7.66 8.60 0.83
CA VAL A 256 -6.76 7.54 0.35
C VAL A 256 -6.20 7.96 -1.01
N PRO A 257 -4.90 8.33 -1.11
CA PRO A 257 -4.30 8.71 -2.37
C PRO A 257 -4.46 7.63 -3.44
N LEU A 258 -4.79 8.07 -4.65
CA LEU A 258 -4.81 7.26 -5.86
C LEU A 258 -3.61 7.70 -6.71
N ASP A 259 -2.45 7.08 -6.47
CA ASP A 259 -1.17 7.56 -6.96
C ASP A 259 -0.81 6.97 -8.33
N ASP A 260 -1.01 7.77 -9.36
CA ASP A 260 -0.63 7.52 -10.74
C ASP A 260 0.54 8.37 -11.24
N LEU A 261 1.15 9.19 -10.36
CA LEU A 261 2.16 10.19 -10.72
C LEU A 261 3.57 9.86 -10.19
N ASP A 262 3.69 9.22 -9.03
CA ASP A 262 4.99 9.01 -8.39
C ASP A 262 5.89 8.09 -9.23
N PRO A 263 7.13 8.50 -9.54
CA PRO A 263 7.95 7.76 -10.48
C PRO A 263 8.54 6.47 -9.87
N TYR A 264 8.37 6.22 -8.57
CA TYR A 264 8.78 5.00 -7.83
C TYR A 264 7.57 4.11 -7.45
N ARG A 265 6.36 4.42 -7.92
CA ARG A 265 5.13 3.65 -7.65
C ARG A 265 5.14 2.22 -8.20
N THR A 266 6.02 1.91 -9.15
CA THR A 266 6.28 0.56 -9.66
C THR A 266 7.78 0.24 -9.71
N ALA A 267 8.14 -1.05 -9.72
CA ALA A 267 9.53 -1.47 -9.81
C ALA A 267 10.10 -1.13 -11.20
N ARG A 268 11.21 -0.37 -11.24
CA ARG A 268 11.93 -0.07 -12.49
C ARG A 268 12.95 -1.17 -12.77
N GLY A 269 12.90 -1.77 -13.96
CA GLY A 269 13.96 -2.66 -14.47
C GLY A 269 14.20 -3.98 -13.72
N GLY A 270 13.49 -4.27 -12.62
CA GLY A 270 13.54 -5.57 -11.94
C GLY A 270 12.71 -6.64 -12.65
N PRO A 271 12.78 -7.91 -12.22
CA PRO A 271 11.91 -8.95 -12.73
C PRO A 271 10.46 -8.48 -12.56
N ARG A 272 9.78 -8.21 -13.67
CA ARG A 272 8.33 -8.01 -13.61
C ARG A 272 7.79 -9.28 -12.98
N HIS A 273 7.01 -9.15 -11.89
CA HIS A 273 6.03 -10.19 -11.61
C HIS A 273 5.23 -10.29 -12.91
N HIS A 274 5.39 -11.39 -13.65
CA HIS A 274 4.84 -11.56 -15.01
C HIS A 274 3.31 -11.42 -15.09
N GLU A 275 2.67 -11.09 -13.96
CA GLU A 275 1.24 -11.00 -13.73
C GLU A 275 0.76 -9.60 -13.38
N LEU A 276 1.66 -8.65 -13.07
CA LEU A 276 1.25 -7.28 -12.84
C LEU A 276 1.24 -6.49 -14.15
N SER A 277 0.08 -5.98 -14.52
CA SER A 277 -0.05 -4.99 -15.59
C SER A 277 0.73 -3.71 -15.27
N GLY A 278 1.06 -2.94 -16.30
CA GLY A 278 1.77 -1.66 -16.15
C GLY A 278 0.96 -0.61 -15.38
N PRO A 279 1.62 0.41 -14.78
CA PRO A 279 0.91 1.54 -14.17
C PRO A 279 0.19 2.36 -15.24
N VAL A 280 -0.91 3.02 -14.87
CA VAL A 280 -1.67 3.91 -15.76
C VAL A 280 -1.80 5.30 -15.16
N THR A 281 -1.80 6.32 -16.02
CA THR A 281 -2.28 7.66 -15.69
C THR A 281 -3.78 7.68 -15.91
N LEU A 282 -4.55 8.10 -14.90
CA LEU A 282 -5.99 8.01 -14.96
C LEU A 282 -6.60 9.17 -15.75
N ASP A 283 -7.60 8.85 -16.56
CA ASP A 283 -8.57 9.84 -17.04
C ASP A 283 -9.75 10.02 -16.04
N ASP A 284 -10.64 10.96 -16.31
CA ASP A 284 -11.77 11.25 -15.42
C ASP A 284 -12.78 10.10 -15.35
N ALA A 285 -12.93 9.33 -16.44
CA ALA A 285 -13.82 8.18 -16.47
C ALA A 285 -13.28 7.03 -15.60
N GLU A 286 -11.97 6.80 -15.61
CA GLU A 286 -11.26 5.86 -14.75
C GLU A 286 -11.33 6.28 -13.29
N ARG A 287 -11.09 7.55 -12.99
CA ARG A 287 -11.27 8.11 -11.65
C ARG A 287 -12.68 7.88 -11.12
N LYS A 288 -13.71 8.09 -11.95
CA LYS A 288 -15.10 7.81 -11.59
C LYS A 288 -15.34 6.32 -11.31
N ARG A 289 -14.75 5.42 -12.10
CA ARG A 289 -14.85 3.95 -11.86
C ARG A 289 -14.21 3.55 -10.53
N TRP A 290 -13.05 4.11 -10.20
CA TRP A 290 -12.41 3.91 -8.89
C TRP A 290 -13.31 4.39 -7.76
N LEU A 291 -13.86 5.61 -7.86
CA LEU A 291 -14.78 6.15 -6.84
C LEU A 291 -16.04 5.29 -6.68
N GLN A 292 -16.62 4.83 -7.79
CA GLN A 292 -17.82 3.98 -7.76
C GLN A 292 -17.55 2.63 -7.07
N SER A 293 -16.40 2.01 -7.35
CA SER A 293 -15.99 0.75 -6.71
C SER A 293 -15.58 0.94 -5.24
N TRP A 294 -15.04 2.12 -4.90
CA TRP A 294 -14.70 2.52 -3.54
C TRP A 294 -15.94 2.72 -2.65
N SER A 295 -17.02 3.21 -3.24
CA SER A 295 -18.27 3.45 -2.54
C SER A 295 -18.82 2.17 -1.90
N GLY A 296 -19.04 2.20 -0.59
CA GLY A 296 -19.57 1.06 0.18
C GLY A 296 -18.53 0.03 0.64
N ILE A 297 -17.23 0.23 0.38
CA ILE A 297 -16.18 -0.70 0.86
C ILE A 297 -16.20 -0.82 2.38
N ALA A 298 -16.39 0.28 3.12
CA ALA A 298 -16.38 0.22 4.58
C ALA A 298 -17.45 -0.74 5.11
N SER A 299 -18.67 -0.66 4.58
CA SER A 299 -19.77 -1.56 4.95
C SER A 299 -19.45 -3.01 4.59
N VAL A 300 -18.83 -3.26 3.44
CA VAL A 300 -18.43 -4.60 3.01
C VAL A 300 -17.31 -5.17 3.89
N LEU A 301 -16.30 -4.38 4.24
CA LEU A 301 -15.25 -4.79 5.17
C LEU A 301 -15.83 -5.09 6.55
N GLY A 302 -16.81 -4.30 7.01
CA GLY A 302 -17.53 -4.52 8.27
C GLY A 302 -18.26 -5.87 8.33
N LEU A 303 -18.83 -6.36 7.21
CA LEU A 303 -19.39 -7.72 7.14
C LEU A 303 -18.34 -8.81 7.40
N GLY A 304 -17.09 -8.54 7.06
CA GLY A 304 -15.93 -9.38 7.36
C GLY A 304 -15.38 -9.23 8.78
N GLY A 305 -15.96 -8.34 9.60
CA GLY A 305 -15.55 -8.04 10.96
C GLY A 305 -14.80 -6.70 11.10
N GLU A 306 -15.01 -6.02 12.22
CA GLU A 306 -14.41 -4.71 12.56
C GLU A 306 -12.88 -4.66 12.46
N HIS A 307 -12.20 -5.79 12.69
CA HIS A 307 -10.75 -5.88 12.53
C HIS A 307 -10.31 -5.61 11.10
N ARG A 308 -11.10 -5.94 10.07
CA ARG A 308 -10.76 -5.66 8.65
C ARG A 308 -10.82 -4.17 8.32
N LEU A 309 -11.78 -3.44 8.91
CA LEU A 309 -11.82 -1.99 8.86
C LEU A 309 -10.62 -1.37 9.56
N THR A 310 -10.32 -1.86 10.76
CA THR A 310 -9.16 -1.40 11.56
C THR A 310 -7.84 -1.60 10.80
N GLU A 311 -7.65 -2.77 10.18
CA GLU A 311 -6.51 -3.07 9.31
C GLU A 311 -6.41 -2.10 8.13
N ALA A 312 -7.52 -1.89 7.42
CA ALA A 312 -7.54 -1.00 6.26
C ALA A 312 -7.21 0.45 6.64
N VAL A 313 -7.81 0.98 7.71
CA VAL A 313 -7.54 2.34 8.19
C VAL A 313 -6.11 2.50 8.68
N ALA A 314 -5.54 1.51 9.36
CA ALA A 314 -4.20 1.61 9.93
C ALA A 314 -3.07 1.41 8.90
N LEU A 315 -3.28 0.54 7.91
CA LEU A 315 -2.22 0.07 7.02
C LEU A 315 -2.30 0.63 5.60
N LEU A 316 -3.49 0.93 5.06
CA LEU A 316 -3.62 1.46 3.70
C LEU A 316 -3.12 2.91 3.65
N ARG A 317 -2.12 3.17 2.81
CA ARG A 317 -1.51 4.50 2.64
C ARG A 317 -1.71 5.08 1.26
N CYS A 318 -1.80 4.25 0.23
CA CYS A 318 -2.23 4.65 -1.11
C CYS A 318 -2.66 3.45 -1.95
N LEU A 319 -3.38 3.76 -3.03
CA LEU A 319 -3.66 2.86 -4.13
C LEU A 319 -2.86 3.28 -5.36
N VAL A 320 -2.23 2.33 -6.03
CA VAL A 320 -1.52 2.56 -7.30
C VAL A 320 -2.30 1.92 -8.42
N PRO A 321 -2.87 2.71 -9.34
CA PRO A 321 -3.63 2.17 -10.46
C PRO A 321 -2.75 1.40 -11.45
N LEU A 322 -3.19 0.20 -11.80
CA LEU A 322 -2.60 -0.63 -12.86
C LEU A 322 -3.58 -0.79 -14.03
N SER A 323 -3.08 -1.06 -15.23
CA SER A 323 -3.93 -1.44 -16.36
C SER A 323 -4.67 -2.75 -16.06
N ALA A 324 -5.84 -2.95 -16.67
CA ALA A 324 -6.45 -4.27 -16.65
C ALA A 324 -5.60 -5.27 -17.48
N PRO A 325 -5.46 -6.54 -17.04
CA PRO A 325 -4.81 -7.57 -17.84
C PRO A 325 -5.49 -7.74 -19.22
N PRO A 326 -4.74 -8.03 -20.29
CA PRO A 326 -5.30 -8.33 -21.61
C PRO A 326 -6.34 -9.46 -21.54
N GLY A 327 -7.49 -9.31 -22.19
CA GLY A 327 -8.57 -10.32 -22.20
C GLY A 327 -9.59 -10.19 -21.07
N SER A 328 -9.47 -9.19 -20.20
CA SER A 328 -10.48 -8.86 -19.19
C SER A 328 -11.64 -8.12 -19.85
N THR A 329 -12.70 -8.83 -20.24
CA THR A 329 -13.94 -8.20 -20.75
C THR A 329 -14.93 -7.95 -19.62
N PRO A 330 -15.63 -6.79 -19.58
CA PRO A 330 -16.77 -6.60 -18.69
C PRO A 330 -17.84 -7.66 -19.00
N GLY A 331 -18.07 -8.60 -18.06
CA GLY A 331 -19.06 -9.68 -18.21
C GLY A 331 -18.53 -11.00 -18.82
N GLY A 332 -17.23 -11.12 -19.10
CA GLY A 332 -16.60 -12.39 -19.53
C GLY A 332 -16.20 -13.29 -18.37
N ARG A 333 -16.09 -14.61 -18.63
CA ARG A 333 -15.75 -15.64 -17.60
C ARG A 333 -14.28 -15.60 -17.15
N THR A 334 -13.42 -14.81 -17.79
CA THR A 334 -12.02 -14.56 -17.39
C THR A 334 -11.90 -13.13 -16.85
N THR A 335 -12.31 -12.92 -15.60
CA THR A 335 -12.12 -11.65 -14.88
C THR A 335 -10.71 -11.61 -14.31
N GLY A 336 -9.73 -11.31 -15.16
CA GLY A 336 -8.38 -11.02 -14.71
C GLY A 336 -8.38 -9.75 -13.88
N SER A 337 -8.34 -9.87 -12.55
CA SER A 337 -7.97 -8.76 -11.67
C SER A 337 -6.49 -8.91 -11.34
N CYS A 338 -5.76 -7.82 -11.39
CA CYS A 338 -4.34 -7.77 -11.11
C CYS A 338 -4.14 -6.87 -9.88
N SER A 339 -3.66 -7.44 -8.78
CA SER A 339 -3.26 -6.69 -7.59
C SER A 339 -1.94 -7.20 -7.03
N GLY A 340 -1.27 -6.35 -6.26
CA GLY A 340 -0.07 -6.73 -5.56
C GLY A 340 0.39 -5.69 -4.55
N THR A 341 1.32 -6.10 -3.72
CA THR A 341 2.02 -5.26 -2.75
C THR A 341 3.51 -5.43 -2.91
N ARG A 342 4.28 -4.43 -2.45
CA ARG A 342 5.73 -4.44 -2.49
C ARG A 342 6.28 -4.27 -1.09
N ARG A 343 7.23 -5.12 -0.70
CA ARG A 343 7.86 -5.09 0.63
C ARG A 343 8.52 -3.73 0.92
N GLU A 344 9.14 -3.11 -0.08
CA GLU A 344 9.71 -1.76 0.00
C GLU A 344 8.66 -0.65 0.18
N ALA A 345 7.43 -0.84 -0.32
CA ALA A 345 6.40 0.18 -0.39
C ALA A 345 5.26 -0.12 0.59
N PHE A 346 5.59 -0.31 1.86
CA PHE A 346 4.61 -0.66 2.89
C PHE A 346 3.42 0.30 2.91
N GLY A 347 2.21 -0.26 2.80
CA GLY A 347 0.93 0.46 2.74
C GLY A 347 0.45 0.86 1.34
N ALA A 348 1.24 0.63 0.29
CA ALA A 348 0.78 0.79 -1.10
C ALA A 348 0.14 -0.51 -1.61
N VAL A 349 -1.11 -0.40 -2.09
CA VAL A 349 -1.80 -1.48 -2.79
C VAL A 349 -1.85 -1.15 -4.28
N LEU A 350 -1.17 -1.95 -5.09
CA LEU A 350 -1.23 -1.82 -6.55
C LEU A 350 -2.42 -2.63 -7.04
N SER A 351 -3.29 -2.06 -7.87
CA SER A 351 -4.44 -2.79 -8.38
C SER A 351 -4.97 -2.22 -9.69
N SER A 352 -5.41 -3.10 -10.60
CA SER A 352 -6.41 -2.74 -11.61
C SER A 352 -7.73 -2.38 -10.92
N THR A 353 -8.54 -1.49 -11.48
CA THR A 353 -9.80 -1.07 -10.85
C THR A 353 -10.72 -2.28 -10.57
N PRO A 354 -11.04 -2.59 -9.29
CA PRO A 354 -11.95 -3.69 -8.99
C PRO A 354 -13.36 -3.40 -9.50
N ALA A 355 -14.08 -4.42 -9.96
CA ALA A 355 -15.39 -4.24 -10.59
C ALA A 355 -16.51 -3.85 -9.61
N THR A 356 -16.38 -4.24 -8.34
CA THR A 356 -17.38 -4.03 -7.28
C THR A 356 -16.72 -3.76 -5.93
N ALA A 357 -17.45 -3.16 -4.99
CA ALA A 357 -17.01 -2.98 -3.61
C ALA A 357 -16.63 -4.31 -2.92
N THR A 358 -17.34 -5.41 -3.22
CA THR A 358 -17.01 -6.76 -2.71
C THR A 358 -15.65 -7.24 -3.20
N THR A 359 -15.40 -7.13 -4.50
CA THR A 359 -14.09 -7.49 -5.07
C THR A 359 -12.99 -6.58 -4.55
N PHE A 360 -13.27 -5.29 -4.37
CA PHE A 360 -12.30 -4.34 -3.84
C PHE A 360 -11.96 -4.64 -2.38
N ALA A 361 -12.96 -4.85 -1.52
CA ALA A 361 -12.74 -5.24 -0.13
C ALA A 361 -11.92 -6.54 -0.03
N ALA A 362 -12.21 -7.54 -0.87
CA ALA A 362 -11.41 -8.76 -0.93
C ALA A 362 -9.95 -8.49 -1.38
N THR A 363 -9.73 -7.62 -2.37
CA THR A 363 -8.38 -7.16 -2.76
C THR A 363 -7.67 -6.51 -1.58
N LEU A 364 -8.31 -5.61 -0.83
CA LEU A 364 -7.70 -4.98 0.34
C LEU A 364 -7.36 -6.01 1.43
N VAL A 365 -8.28 -6.92 1.75
CA VAL A 365 -8.01 -7.99 2.74
C VAL A 365 -6.79 -8.81 2.33
N HIS A 366 -6.73 -9.20 1.05
CA HIS A 366 -5.62 -9.99 0.49
C HIS A 366 -4.28 -9.25 0.59
N GLU A 367 -4.23 -8.03 0.05
CA GLU A 367 -3.00 -7.27 -0.07
C GLU A 367 -2.50 -6.75 1.29
N LEU A 368 -3.41 -6.41 2.20
CA LEU A 368 -3.02 -6.02 3.56
C LEU A 368 -2.47 -7.21 4.36
N GLN A 369 -2.85 -8.46 4.07
CA GLN A 369 -2.16 -9.62 4.64
C GLN A 369 -0.71 -9.70 4.17
N HIS A 370 -0.44 -9.52 2.89
CA HIS A 370 0.94 -9.46 2.39
C HIS A 370 1.72 -8.31 3.04
N THR A 371 1.09 -7.15 3.21
CA THR A 371 1.68 -6.01 3.92
C THR A 371 2.04 -6.35 5.37
N LYS A 372 1.13 -7.01 6.11
CA LYS A 372 1.38 -7.44 7.50
C LYS A 372 2.50 -8.47 7.58
N LEU A 373 2.47 -9.49 6.74
CA LEU A 373 3.46 -10.57 6.77
C LEU A 373 4.85 -10.08 6.32
N ALA A 374 4.91 -9.17 5.33
CA ALA A 374 6.15 -8.53 4.92
C ALA A 374 6.77 -7.70 6.06
N ALA A 375 5.97 -6.88 6.75
CA ALA A 375 6.43 -6.10 7.90
C ALA A 375 6.87 -7.01 9.06
N LEU A 376 6.12 -8.06 9.38
CA LEU A 376 6.51 -9.05 10.39
C LEU A 376 7.84 -9.74 10.03
N SER A 377 8.03 -10.08 8.75
CA SER A 377 9.25 -10.74 8.26
C SER A 377 10.47 -9.81 8.20
N ASP A 378 10.26 -8.49 8.25
CA ASP A 378 11.34 -7.52 8.49
C ASP A 378 11.79 -7.52 9.96
N MET A 379 10.88 -7.86 10.88
CA MET A 379 11.11 -7.84 12.33
C MET A 379 11.62 -9.18 12.87
N LEU A 380 11.17 -10.30 12.29
CA LEU A 380 11.47 -11.66 12.74
C LEU A 380 11.77 -12.58 11.56
N THR A 381 12.72 -13.49 11.73
CA THR A 381 12.92 -14.61 10.80
C THR A 381 11.92 -15.72 11.09
N LEU A 382 10.94 -15.93 10.21
CA LEU A 382 9.92 -16.98 10.35
C LEU A 382 10.39 -18.34 9.80
N HIS A 383 11.30 -18.35 8.83
CA HIS A 383 11.86 -19.58 8.26
C HIS A 383 13.23 -19.32 7.63
N HIS A 384 13.98 -20.39 7.40
CA HIS A 384 15.26 -20.40 6.68
C HIS A 384 15.18 -21.07 5.30
N ALA A 385 13.98 -21.44 4.86
CA ALA A 385 13.78 -22.11 3.58
C ALA A 385 14.35 -21.30 2.41
N GLY A 386 15.11 -21.96 1.53
CA GLY A 386 15.71 -21.34 0.35
C GLY A 386 14.71 -21.01 -0.76
N PRO A 387 15.18 -20.41 -1.88
CA PRO A 387 14.33 -19.95 -2.98
C PRO A 387 13.81 -21.08 -3.89
N GLY A 388 14.12 -22.35 -3.58
CA GLY A 388 13.75 -23.50 -4.39
C GLY A 388 12.24 -23.66 -4.52
N ALA A 389 11.73 -23.53 -5.75
CA ALA A 389 10.32 -23.65 -6.07
C ALA A 389 9.91 -25.13 -6.22
N ARG A 390 9.19 -25.66 -5.22
CA ARG A 390 8.83 -27.09 -5.14
C ARG A 390 7.41 -27.37 -4.69
N TYR A 391 6.73 -26.37 -4.11
CA TYR A 391 5.44 -26.59 -3.48
C TYR A 391 4.29 -26.35 -4.44
N PHE A 392 3.30 -27.27 -4.42
CA PHE A 392 2.02 -27.07 -5.09
C PHE A 392 1.22 -25.95 -4.43
N ALA A 393 0.60 -25.09 -5.24
CA ALA A 393 -0.33 -24.06 -4.79
C ALA A 393 -1.57 -24.04 -5.71
N PRO A 394 -2.79 -24.27 -5.21
CA PRO A 394 -3.99 -24.40 -6.05
C PRO A 394 -4.36 -23.17 -6.90
N TRP A 395 -3.85 -21.99 -6.54
CA TRP A 395 -4.11 -20.72 -7.21
C TRP A 395 -3.12 -20.39 -8.34
N ARG A 396 -2.08 -21.21 -8.54
CA ARG A 396 -1.07 -20.99 -9.58
C ARG A 396 -0.60 -22.29 -10.23
N PRO A 397 -0.21 -22.25 -11.51
CA PRO A 397 0.31 -23.42 -12.20
C PRO A 397 1.78 -23.71 -11.86
N ASP A 398 2.58 -22.69 -11.50
CA ASP A 398 4.00 -22.81 -11.16
C ASP A 398 4.22 -23.38 -9.75
N PRO A 399 5.26 -24.22 -9.54
CA PRO A 399 5.72 -24.57 -8.20
C PRO A 399 6.14 -23.31 -7.44
N ARG A 400 5.88 -23.29 -6.14
CA ARG A 400 6.16 -22.14 -5.27
C ARG A 400 7.38 -22.41 -4.39
N PRO A 401 8.22 -21.42 -4.11
CA PRO A 401 9.12 -21.48 -2.96
C PRO A 401 8.32 -21.44 -1.66
N TYR A 402 8.93 -21.84 -0.53
CA TYR A 402 8.25 -21.87 0.77
C TYR A 402 7.65 -20.51 1.15
N ASP A 403 8.43 -19.44 1.01
CA ASP A 403 7.96 -18.06 1.29
C ASP A 403 6.72 -17.73 0.44
N GLY A 404 6.77 -18.02 -0.86
CA GLY A 404 5.65 -17.80 -1.77
C GLY A 404 4.41 -18.63 -1.45
N LEU A 405 4.57 -19.81 -0.84
CA LEU A 405 3.48 -20.65 -0.34
C LEU A 405 2.89 -20.08 0.94
N LEU A 406 3.74 -19.68 1.90
CA LEU A 406 3.35 -19.07 3.17
C LEU A 406 2.55 -17.78 2.94
N GLN A 407 3.06 -16.89 2.07
CA GLN A 407 2.39 -15.66 1.67
C GLN A 407 0.98 -15.92 1.13
N GLY A 408 0.85 -16.87 0.19
CA GLY A 408 -0.45 -17.20 -0.41
C GLY A 408 -1.41 -17.86 0.58
N ALA A 409 -0.95 -18.81 1.38
CA ALA A 409 -1.77 -19.45 2.41
C ALA A 409 -2.27 -18.43 3.44
N TYR A 410 -1.42 -17.50 3.86
CA TYR A 410 -1.76 -16.47 4.83
C TYR A 410 -2.84 -15.50 4.31
N SER A 411 -2.70 -15.00 3.07
CA SER A 411 -3.72 -14.13 2.47
C SER A 411 -5.03 -14.86 2.16
N HIS A 412 -4.97 -16.11 1.71
CA HIS A 412 -6.15 -16.91 1.40
C HIS A 412 -6.91 -17.34 2.68
N LEU A 413 -6.21 -17.57 3.78
CA LEU A 413 -6.84 -17.87 5.07
C LEU A 413 -7.66 -16.68 5.57
N ALA A 414 -7.13 -15.45 5.43
CA ALA A 414 -7.87 -14.23 5.76
C ALA A 414 -9.10 -14.05 4.87
N LEU A 415 -9.01 -14.39 3.58
CA LEU A 415 -10.16 -14.36 2.67
C LEU A 415 -11.21 -15.41 3.03
N ALA A 416 -10.78 -16.62 3.41
CA ALA A 416 -11.70 -17.65 3.88
C ALA A 416 -12.49 -17.17 5.10
N ASP A 417 -11.83 -16.56 6.09
CA ASP A 417 -12.48 -15.98 7.27
C ASP A 417 -13.39 -14.80 6.92
N PHE A 418 -12.92 -13.86 6.10
CA PHE A 418 -13.68 -12.70 5.62
C PHE A 418 -15.00 -13.10 4.95
N PHE A 419 -14.94 -14.07 4.03
CA PHE A 419 -16.13 -14.52 3.32
C PHE A 419 -17.06 -15.37 4.19
N GLN A 420 -16.55 -16.13 5.17
CA GLN A 420 -17.41 -16.84 6.13
C GLN A 420 -18.23 -15.86 6.95
N ARG A 421 -17.56 -14.86 7.56
CA ARG A 421 -18.22 -13.82 8.34
C ARG A 421 -19.24 -13.05 7.50
N SER A 422 -18.87 -12.72 6.26
CA SER A 422 -19.78 -12.06 5.32
C SER A 422 -21.02 -12.91 5.00
N ALA A 423 -20.85 -14.23 4.82
CA ALA A 423 -21.94 -15.15 4.54
C ALA A 423 -22.88 -15.37 5.74
N LEU A 424 -22.33 -15.33 6.95
CA LEU A 424 -23.08 -15.43 8.21
C LEU A 424 -23.82 -14.14 8.55
N ALA A 425 -23.24 -12.97 8.23
CA ALA A 425 -23.81 -11.67 8.55
C ALA A 425 -24.88 -11.20 7.55
N THR A 426 -24.76 -11.57 6.27
CA THR A 426 -25.69 -11.09 5.24
C THR A 426 -26.98 -11.92 5.16
N THR A 427 -28.13 -11.24 5.14
CA THR A 427 -29.45 -11.87 4.97
C THR A 427 -29.84 -12.03 3.49
N HIS A 428 -29.13 -11.37 2.57
CA HIS A 428 -29.46 -11.41 1.15
C HIS A 428 -29.05 -12.75 0.51
N PRO A 429 -29.99 -13.59 0.01
CA PRO A 429 -29.70 -14.97 -0.38
C PRO A 429 -28.58 -15.11 -1.42
N ALA A 430 -28.61 -14.31 -2.50
CA ALA A 430 -27.58 -14.36 -3.54
C ALA A 430 -26.18 -13.95 -3.04
N ARG A 431 -26.08 -12.92 -2.18
CA ARG A 431 -24.80 -12.48 -1.60
C ARG A 431 -24.25 -13.51 -0.63
N ARG A 432 -25.13 -14.11 0.18
CA ARG A 432 -24.80 -15.21 1.10
C ARG A 432 -24.26 -16.42 0.35
N ASP A 433 -24.92 -16.86 -0.73
CA ASP A 433 -24.43 -18.00 -1.53
C ASP A 433 -23.07 -17.70 -2.19
N ALA A 434 -22.92 -16.51 -2.77
CA ALA A 434 -21.64 -16.07 -3.36
C ALA A 434 -20.50 -16.03 -2.32
N ALA A 435 -20.78 -15.52 -1.12
CA ALA A 435 -19.81 -15.50 -0.03
C ALA A 435 -19.45 -16.93 0.44
N TRP A 436 -20.43 -17.83 0.57
CA TRP A 436 -20.17 -19.24 0.87
C TRP A 436 -19.31 -19.93 -0.19
N ALA A 437 -19.56 -19.64 -1.48
CA ALA A 437 -18.74 -20.17 -2.57
C ALA A 437 -17.28 -19.71 -2.47
N GLN A 438 -17.05 -18.42 -2.17
CA GLN A 438 -15.70 -17.88 -1.99
C GLN A 438 -15.01 -18.46 -0.74
N HIS A 439 -15.70 -18.52 0.40
CA HIS A 439 -15.18 -19.15 1.61
C HIS A 439 -14.78 -20.61 1.36
N ALA A 440 -15.67 -21.42 0.77
CA ALA A 440 -15.39 -22.82 0.48
C ALA A 440 -14.16 -22.99 -0.41
N ARG A 441 -14.04 -22.16 -1.45
CA ARG A 441 -12.87 -22.15 -2.35
C ARG A 441 -11.58 -21.86 -1.60
N TYR A 442 -11.50 -20.73 -0.89
CA TYR A 442 -10.26 -20.34 -0.21
C TYR A 442 -9.88 -21.30 0.92
N ARG A 443 -10.87 -21.77 1.70
CA ARG A 443 -10.63 -22.75 2.76
C ARG A 443 -10.05 -24.05 2.18
N GLU A 444 -10.62 -24.58 1.11
CA GLU A 444 -10.11 -25.79 0.45
C GLU A 444 -8.69 -25.57 -0.09
N GLN A 445 -8.43 -24.42 -0.71
CA GLN A 445 -7.09 -24.09 -1.21
C GLN A 445 -6.04 -24.03 -0.09
N VAL A 446 -6.38 -23.42 1.06
CA VAL A 446 -5.49 -23.38 2.23
C VAL A 446 -5.26 -24.79 2.78
N GLY A 447 -6.32 -25.60 2.92
CA GLY A 447 -6.21 -26.97 3.41
C GLY A 447 -5.27 -27.84 2.57
N ALA A 448 -5.21 -27.59 1.26
CA ALA A 448 -4.33 -28.32 0.34
C ALA A 448 -2.84 -28.00 0.48
N VAL A 449 -2.48 -26.89 1.13
CA VAL A 449 -1.08 -26.43 1.26
C VAL A 449 -0.58 -26.38 2.70
N LEU A 450 -1.48 -26.24 3.68
CA LEU A 450 -1.14 -26.07 5.09
C LEU A 450 -0.26 -27.21 5.65
N PRO A 451 -0.48 -28.51 5.31
CA PRO A 451 0.39 -29.58 5.75
C PRO A 451 1.85 -29.42 5.28
N SER A 452 2.09 -28.84 4.10
CA SER A 452 3.44 -28.59 3.59
C SER A 452 4.15 -27.45 4.33
N LEU A 453 3.38 -26.48 4.84
CA LEU A 453 3.93 -25.41 5.70
C LEU A 453 4.29 -25.97 7.08
N VAL A 454 3.37 -26.70 7.70
CA VAL A 454 3.55 -27.30 9.04
C VAL A 454 4.67 -28.33 9.06
N GLY A 455 4.77 -29.16 8.02
CA GLY A 455 5.76 -30.23 7.92
C GLY A 455 7.16 -29.78 7.50
N SER A 456 7.39 -28.50 7.25
CA SER A 456 8.70 -27.99 6.82
C SER A 456 9.68 -27.94 8.00
N GLY A 457 10.85 -28.56 7.83
CA GLY A 457 11.95 -28.51 8.80
C GLY A 457 12.68 -27.15 8.83
N ASP A 458 12.37 -26.26 7.88
CA ASP A 458 13.04 -24.96 7.73
C ASP A 458 12.39 -23.84 8.56
N VAL A 459 11.34 -24.14 9.34
CA VAL A 459 10.57 -23.14 10.11
C VAL A 459 11.24 -22.86 11.45
N THR A 460 11.36 -21.58 11.82
CA THR A 460 11.94 -21.19 13.12
C THR A 460 10.96 -21.42 14.26
N ALA A 461 11.39 -21.31 15.52
CA ALA A 461 10.48 -21.40 16.66
C ALA A 461 9.36 -20.34 16.60
N GLN A 462 9.68 -19.09 16.24
CA GLN A 462 8.67 -18.05 16.05
C GLN A 462 7.76 -18.35 14.85
N GLY A 463 8.34 -18.82 13.73
CA GLY A 463 7.57 -19.24 12.56
C GLY A 463 6.60 -20.37 12.87
N ARG A 464 7.00 -21.32 13.72
CA ARG A 464 6.14 -22.44 14.13
C ARG A 464 4.94 -21.93 14.91
N ARG A 465 5.16 -21.06 15.90
CA ARG A 465 4.06 -20.41 16.64
C ARG A 465 3.10 -19.64 15.72
N PHE A 466 3.64 -18.96 14.71
CA PHE A 466 2.84 -18.24 13.71
C PHE A 466 1.98 -19.19 12.87
N VAL A 467 2.59 -20.25 12.31
CA VAL A 467 1.89 -21.26 11.49
C VAL A 467 0.87 -22.05 12.32
N ASP A 468 1.17 -22.35 13.59
CA ASP A 468 0.22 -23.01 14.50
C ASP A 468 -1.03 -22.15 14.73
N GLN A 469 -0.91 -20.81 14.77
CA GLN A 469 -2.08 -19.94 14.80
C GLN A 469 -2.87 -19.94 13.48
N MET A 470 -2.19 -20.07 12.33
CA MET A 470 -2.88 -20.26 11.05
C MET A 470 -3.69 -21.56 11.04
N VAL A 471 -3.14 -22.64 11.60
CA VAL A 471 -3.83 -23.92 11.79
C VAL A 471 -5.06 -23.75 12.68
N ALA A 472 -4.91 -23.08 13.83
CA ALA A 472 -6.03 -22.84 14.74
C ALA A 472 -7.18 -22.04 14.06
N VAL A 473 -6.86 -21.07 13.21
CA VAL A 473 -7.87 -20.38 12.40
C VAL A 473 -8.53 -21.32 11.40
N TYR A 474 -7.74 -22.10 10.65
CA TYR A 474 -8.26 -23.05 9.68
C TYR A 474 -9.24 -24.07 10.30
N GLU A 475 -8.92 -24.55 11.50
CA GLU A 475 -9.76 -25.45 12.30
C GLU A 475 -11.06 -24.76 12.73
N ARG A 476 -10.98 -23.56 13.32
CA ARG A 476 -12.16 -22.75 13.70
C ARG A 476 -13.11 -22.50 12.52
N LEU A 477 -12.56 -22.26 11.33
CA LEU A 477 -13.39 -22.10 10.12
C LEU A 477 -14.23 -23.36 9.82
N GLY A 478 -13.86 -24.52 10.35
CA GLY A 478 -14.63 -25.77 10.27
C GLY A 478 -15.89 -25.82 11.14
N ASP A 479 -15.99 -24.96 12.17
CA ASP A 479 -17.14 -24.93 13.09
C ASP A 479 -18.44 -24.50 12.38
N HIS A 480 -18.31 -23.69 11.33
CA HIS A 480 -19.43 -23.20 10.51
C HIS A 480 -19.19 -23.55 9.03
N PRO A 481 -19.36 -24.82 8.63
CA PRO A 481 -18.99 -25.29 7.31
C PRO A 481 -19.88 -24.68 6.22
N ALA A 482 -19.30 -24.48 5.04
CA ALA A 482 -20.06 -24.09 3.85
C ALA A 482 -21.14 -25.12 3.51
N PRO A 483 -22.24 -24.70 2.84
CA PRO A 483 -23.21 -25.63 2.25
C PRO A 483 -22.53 -26.70 1.39
N ARG A 484 -23.01 -27.95 1.48
CA ARG A 484 -22.40 -29.13 0.84
C ARG A 484 -22.08 -28.92 -0.65
N GLY A 485 -22.97 -28.27 -1.40
CA GLY A 485 -22.77 -27.98 -2.82
C GLY A 485 -21.56 -27.07 -3.11
N GLN A 486 -21.33 -26.06 -2.27
CA GLN A 486 -20.17 -25.17 -2.42
C GLN A 486 -18.87 -25.87 -2.01
N ALA A 487 -18.91 -26.66 -0.93
CA ALA A 487 -17.77 -27.47 -0.49
C ALA A 487 -17.34 -28.50 -1.56
N ALA A 488 -18.29 -29.23 -2.15
CA ALA A 488 -18.01 -30.22 -3.19
C ALA A 488 -17.37 -29.59 -4.44
N ARG A 489 -17.83 -28.40 -4.85
CA ARG A 489 -17.23 -27.64 -5.98
C ARG A 489 -15.79 -27.22 -5.68
N ALA A 490 -15.53 -26.73 -4.47
CA ALA A 490 -14.18 -26.34 -4.06
C ALA A 490 -13.21 -27.54 -4.07
N GLN A 491 -13.64 -28.68 -3.52
CA GLN A 491 -12.86 -29.93 -3.54
C GLN A 491 -12.60 -30.44 -4.96
N ALA A 492 -13.60 -30.38 -5.84
CA ALA A 492 -13.43 -30.74 -7.25
C ALA A 492 -12.40 -29.83 -7.94
N TYR A 493 -12.47 -28.51 -7.71
CA TYR A 493 -11.51 -27.55 -8.25
C TYR A 493 -10.08 -27.84 -7.80
N VAL A 494 -9.84 -28.01 -6.49
CA VAL A 494 -8.48 -28.25 -5.98
C VAL A 494 -7.91 -29.60 -6.44
N ARG A 495 -8.74 -30.65 -6.50
CA ARG A 495 -8.33 -31.95 -7.07
C ARG A 495 -7.92 -31.82 -8.53
N ALA A 496 -8.71 -31.11 -9.34
CA ALA A 496 -8.38 -30.87 -10.75
C ALA A 496 -7.08 -30.06 -10.89
N SER A 497 -6.89 -28.99 -10.11
CA SER A 497 -5.65 -28.21 -10.10
C SER A 497 -4.43 -29.06 -9.72
N ARG A 498 -4.56 -29.95 -8.73
CA ARG A 498 -3.48 -30.86 -8.32
C ARG A 498 -3.15 -31.89 -9.39
N ALA A 499 -4.15 -32.47 -10.04
CA ALA A 499 -3.94 -33.42 -11.14
C ALA A 499 -3.17 -32.75 -12.30
N LEU A 500 -3.61 -31.55 -12.73
CA LEU A 500 -2.93 -30.77 -13.76
C LEU A 500 -1.51 -30.38 -13.38
N TRP A 501 -1.29 -29.99 -12.12
CA TRP A 501 0.05 -29.67 -11.63
C TRP A 501 0.96 -30.89 -11.63
N THR A 502 0.46 -32.04 -11.17
CA THR A 502 1.24 -33.30 -11.15
C THR A 502 1.61 -33.74 -12.56
N GLN A 503 0.69 -33.64 -13.52
CA GLN A 503 0.97 -33.95 -14.92
C GLN A 503 2.07 -33.05 -15.51
N ARG A 504 2.09 -31.76 -15.16
CA ARG A 504 3.08 -30.80 -15.67
C ARG A 504 4.47 -30.93 -15.05
N HIS A 505 4.55 -31.47 -13.84
CA HIS A 505 5.79 -31.51 -13.05
C HIS A 505 6.19 -32.94 -12.66
N ALA A 506 5.60 -33.95 -13.31
CA ALA A 506 6.10 -35.31 -13.22
C ALA A 506 7.53 -35.35 -13.78
N PRO A 507 8.47 -36.08 -13.13
CA PRO A 507 9.77 -36.32 -13.75
C PRO A 507 9.53 -36.99 -15.11
N GLY A 508 10.15 -36.47 -16.17
CA GLY A 508 10.20 -37.19 -17.45
C GLY A 508 10.87 -38.55 -17.22
N GLU A 509 10.24 -39.61 -17.72
CA GLU A 509 10.78 -40.98 -17.67
C GLU A 509 12.14 -41.11 -18.36
#